data_AF-A0A2G8CWT0-F1
#
_entry.id   AF-A0A2G8CWT0-F1
#
_cell.length_a   1.000
_cell.length_b   1.000
_cell.length_c   1.000
_cell.angle_alpha   90.00
_cell.angle_beta   90.00
_cell.angle_gamma   90.00
#
_symmetry.space_group_name_H-M   'P 1'
#
loop_
_entity.id
_entity.type
_entity.pdbx_description
1 polymer ?
#
loop_
_entity_poly.entity_id
_entity_poly.type
_entity_poly.pdbx_seq_one_letter_code
_entity_poly.pdbx_strand_id
1 'polypeptide(L)' 'MSGCDCQTARDNLEELLRGELSEGACGPIREHLANCPDCRDEQQVFEHLTIAVKRACEEEAPPSLRDAVLRGLRELDQHA' A
#
# COMPACT_ATOMS: atom_id res chain seq x y z
N MET A 1 9.84 9.02 22.21
CA MET A 1 8.40 8.72 22.23
C MET A 1 7.87 9.13 20.88
N SER A 2 7.86 8.21 19.91
CA SER A 2 7.36 8.51 18.57
C SER A 2 5.93 9.01 18.69
N GLY A 3 5.69 10.23 18.21
CA GLY A 3 4.53 11.05 18.54
C GLY A 3 3.21 10.59 17.90
N CYS A 4 3.07 9.31 17.58
CA CYS A 4 1.86 8.73 17.00
C CYS A 4 1.30 7.69 17.97
N ASP A 5 0.07 7.92 18.44
CA ASP A 5 -0.68 6.98 19.27
C ASP A 5 -1.49 5.99 18.41
N CYS A 6 -2.03 4.94 19.04
CA CYS A 6 -2.78 3.93 18.30
C CYS A 6 -4.01 4.52 17.61
N GLN A 7 -4.68 5.51 18.22
CA GLN A 7 -5.87 6.11 17.63
C GLN A 7 -5.52 6.83 16.32
N THR A 8 -4.49 7.69 16.34
CA THR A 8 -4.01 8.39 15.16
C THR A 8 -3.55 7.41 14.08
N ALA A 9 -2.84 6.35 14.47
CA ALA A 9 -2.37 5.34 13.52
C ALA A 9 -3.54 4.64 12.81
N ARG A 10 -4.62 4.31 13.54
CA ARG A 10 -5.84 3.68 12.99
C ARG A 10 -6.63 4.61 12.10
N ASP A 11 -6.86 5.84 12.55
CA ASP A 11 -7.65 6.83 11.82
C ASP A 11 -7.04 7.14 10.44
N ASN A 12 -5.71 7.05 10.33
CA ASN A 12 -4.97 7.33 9.10
C ASN A 12 -4.50 6.05 8.37
N LEU A 13 -4.85 4.86 8.86
CA LEU A 13 -4.33 3.59 8.35
C LEU A 13 -4.74 3.34 6.90
N GLU A 14 -6.01 3.60 6.58
CA GLU A 14 -6.54 3.41 5.22
C GLU A 14 -5.86 4.36 4.22
N GLU A 15 -5.73 5.64 4.57
CA GLU A 15 -5.06 6.64 3.73
C GLU A 15 -3.58 6.30 3.54
N LEU A 16 -2.90 5.79 4.58
CA LEU A 16 -1.54 5.30 4.48
C LEU A 16 -1.40 4.15 3.48
N LEU A 17 -2.30 3.16 3.57
CA LEU A 17 -2.28 1.97 2.71
C LEU A 17 -2.63 2.28 1.26
N ARG A 18 -3.48 3.28 1.02
CA ARG A 18 -3.81 3.76 -0.33
C ARG A 18 -2.77 4.73 -0.91
N GLY A 19 -1.79 5.17 -0.11
CA GLY A 19 -0.78 6.14 -0.53
C GLY A 19 -1.34 7.56 -0.68
N GLU A 20 -2.41 7.87 0.05
CA GLU A 20 -3.12 9.15 0.01
C GLU A 20 -2.67 10.11 1.12
N LEU A 21 -1.84 9.64 2.05
CA LEU A 21 -1.22 10.48 3.07
C LEU A 21 -0.03 11.29 2.55
N SER A 22 0.13 12.49 3.11
CA SER A 22 1.33 13.28 2.92
C SER A 22 2.59 12.55 3.42
N GLU A 23 3.74 12.79 2.77
CA GLU A 23 5.01 12.16 3.13
C GLU A 23 5.40 12.40 4.59
N GLY A 24 5.11 13.59 5.13
CA GLY A 24 5.37 13.95 6.53
C GLY A 24 4.53 13.16 7.54
N ALA A 25 3.30 12.79 7.18
CA ALA A 25 2.40 12.00 8.04
C ALA A 25 2.70 10.49 7.98
N CYS A 26 3.26 10.01 6.87
CA CYS A 26 3.54 8.59 6.67
C CYS A 26 4.57 8.03 7.66
N GLY A 27 5.65 8.79 7.95
CA GLY A 27 6.77 8.31 8.76
C GLY A 27 6.36 7.86 10.18
N PRO A 28 5.73 8.73 10.98
CA PRO A 28 5.32 8.39 12.34
C PRO A 28 4.35 7.21 12.43
N ILE A 29 3.42 7.09 11.48
CA ILE A 29 2.43 5.99 11.46
C ILE A 29 3.12 4.67 11.08
N ARG A 30 4.01 4.68 10.08
CA ARG A 30 4.79 3.48 9.72
C ARG A 30 5.67 3.00 10.87
N GLU A 31 6.28 3.93 11.61
CA GLU A 31 7.05 3.60 12.80
C GLU A 31 6.16 3.02 13.91
N HIS A 32 4.95 3.56 14.11
CA HIS A 32 3.98 3.01 15.05
C HIS A 32 3.57 1.58 14.67
N LEU A 33 3.20 1.36 13.40
CA LEU A 33 2.87 0.04 12.86
C LEU A 33 4.05 -0.93 12.99
N ALA A 34 5.30 -0.47 12.88
CA ALA A 34 6.47 -1.32 13.08
C ALA A 34 6.69 -1.74 14.56
N ASN A 35 6.07 -1.05 15.53
CA ASN A 35 6.29 -1.31 16.95
C ASN A 35 5.02 -1.79 17.72
N CYS A 36 3.82 -1.56 17.21
CA CYS A 36 2.54 -1.92 17.85
C CYS A 36 1.92 -3.18 17.23
N PRO A 37 1.79 -4.32 17.95
CA PRO A 37 1.15 -5.53 17.43
C PRO A 37 -0.32 -5.30 17.03
N ASP A 38 -1.10 -4.61 17.86
CA ASP A 38 -2.53 -4.41 17.61
C ASP A 38 -2.77 -3.65 16.29
N CYS A 39 -1.99 -2.58 16.05
CA CYS A 39 -2.11 -1.82 14.82
C CYS A 39 -1.57 -2.57 13.59
N ARG A 40 -0.61 -3.51 13.76
CA ARG A 40 -0.21 -4.43 12.68
C ARG A 40 -1.32 -5.39 12.31
N ASP A 41 -1.99 -5.95 13.30
CA ASP A 41 -3.08 -6.89 13.06
C ASP A 41 -4.20 -6.18 12.27
N GLU A 42 -4.52 -4.94 12.62
CA GLU A 42 -5.47 -4.12 11.88
C GLU A 42 -5.00 -3.83 10.44
N GLN A 43 -3.72 -3.48 10.25
CA GLN A 43 -3.13 -3.31 8.91
C GLN A 43 -3.33 -4.57 8.06
N GLN A 44 -3.07 -5.75 8.62
CA GLN A 44 -3.23 -7.02 7.93
C GLN A 44 -4.69 -7.29 7.55
N VAL A 45 -5.65 -6.97 8.43
CA VAL A 45 -7.08 -7.09 8.11
C VAL A 45 -7.43 -6.22 6.91
N PHE A 46 -7.00 -4.96 6.88
CA PHE A 46 -7.27 -4.05 5.76
C PHE A 46 -6.63 -4.52 4.45
N GLU A 47 -5.39 -5.01 4.49
CA GLU A 47 -4.71 -5.56 3.32
C GLU A 47 -5.44 -6.80 2.78
N HIS A 48 -5.83 -7.72 3.65
CA HIS A 48 -6.58 -8.92 3.27
C HIS A 48 -7.96 -8.58 2.68
N LEU A 49 -8.67 -7.63 3.27
CA LEU A 49 -9.95 -7.16 2.73
C LEU A 49 -9.77 -6.54 1.35
N THR A 50 -8.75 -5.70 1.18
CA THR A 50 -8.43 -5.08 -0.11
C THR A 50 -8.13 -6.12 -1.18
N ILE A 51 -7.36 -7.16 -0.84
CA ILE A 51 -7.07 -8.27 -1.77
C ILE A 51 -8.35 -9.04 -2.11
N ALA A 52 -9.20 -9.34 -1.12
CA ALA A 52 -10.45 -10.06 -1.34
C ALA A 52 -11.39 -9.29 -2.28
N VAL A 53 -11.53 -7.98 -2.08
CA VAL A 53 -12.33 -7.11 -2.96
C VAL A 53 -11.73 -7.07 -4.36
N LYS A 54 -10.41 -6.88 -4.51
CA LYS A 54 -9.74 -6.86 -5.82
C LYS A 54 -9.96 -8.15 -6.60
N ARG A 55 -9.89 -9.32 -5.95
CA ARG A 55 -10.16 -10.62 -6.59
C ARG A 55 -11.60 -10.77 -7.07
N ALA A 56 -12.56 -10.21 -6.33
CA ALA A 56 -13.97 -10.25 -6.73
C ALA A 56 -14.27 -9.29 -7.89
N CYS A 57 -13.44 -8.27 -8.09
CA CYS A 57 -13.59 -7.25 -9.13
C CYS A 57 -12.50 -7.35 -10.23
N GLU A 58 -11.85 -8.51 -10.37
CA GLU A 58 -10.75 -8.69 -11.34
C GLU A 58 -11.30 -8.80 -12.77
N GLU A 59 -11.03 -7.77 -13.57
CA GLU A 59 -11.22 -7.79 -15.02
C GLU A 59 -9.88 -8.10 -15.70
N GLU A 60 -9.87 -9.00 -16.69
CA GLU A 60 -8.65 -9.35 -17.41
C GLU A 60 -8.17 -8.14 -18.24
N ALA A 61 -6.97 -7.64 -17.90
CA ALA A 61 -6.37 -6.54 -18.64
C ALA A 61 -6.10 -6.94 -20.10
N PRO A 62 -6.30 -6.02 -21.08
CA PRO A 62 -6.07 -6.34 -22.49
C PRO A 62 -4.63 -6.83 -22.74
N PRO A 63 -4.43 -7.91 -23.52
CA PRO A 63 -3.08 -8.45 -23.80
C PRO A 63 -2.12 -7.42 -24.40
N SER A 64 -2.63 -6.49 -25.19
CA SER A 64 -1.86 -5.39 -25.79
C SER A 64 -1.23 -4.47 -24.74
N LEU A 65 -1.90 -4.25 -23.60
CA LEU A 65 -1.40 -3.44 -22.50
C LEU A 65 -0.22 -4.13 -21.81
N ARG A 66 -0.36 -5.44 -21.56
CA ARG A 66 0.74 -6.26 -21.01
C ARG A 66 1.97 -6.18 -21.90
N ASP A 67 1.80 -6.33 -23.21
CA ASP A 67 2.91 -6.26 -24.16
C ASP A 67 3.56 -4.87 -24.19
N ALA A 68 2.77 -3.81 -24.05
CA ALA A 68 3.28 -2.43 -23.95
C ALA A 68 4.13 -2.22 -22.69
N VAL A 69 3.65 -2.67 -21.52
CA VAL A 69 4.39 -2.60 -20.26
C VAL A 69 5.71 -3.36 -20.35
N LEU A 70 5.67 -4.60 -20.85
CA LEU A 70 6.88 -5.43 -20.99
C LEU A 70 7.91 -4.85 -21.96
N ARG A 71 7.48 -4.13 -23.01
CA ARG A 71 8.41 -3.40 -23.88
C ARG A 71 9.09 -2.26 -23.13
N GLY A 72 8.32 -1.43 -22.44
CA GLY A 72 8.86 -0.29 -21.67
C GLY A 72 9.87 -0.72 -20.60
N LEU A 73 9.60 -1.82 -19.87
CA LEU A 73 10.55 -2.36 -18.89
C LEU A 73 11.89 -2.76 -19.53
N ARG A 74 11.85 -3.46 -20.67
CA ARG A 74 13.07 -3.85 -21.40
C ARG A 74 13.87 -2.66 -21.93
N GLU A 75 13.20 -1.57 -22.28
CA GLU A 75 13.86 -0.35 -22.75
C GLU A 75 14.59 0.36 -21.59
N LEU A 76 13.98 0.41 -20.41
CA LEU A 76 14.60 0.95 -19.20
C LEU A 76 15.82 0.13 -18.77
N ASP A 77 15.72 -1.21 -18.79
CA ASP A 77 16.81 -2.10 -18.42
C ASP A 77 18.03 -1.99 -19.35
N GLN A 78 17.83 -1.59 -20.62
CA GLN A 78 18.92 -1.37 -21.60
C GLN A 78 19.68 -0.06 -21.39
N HIS A 79 19.19 0.82 -20.52
CA HIS A 79 19.75 2.15 -20.26
C HIS A 79 20.24 2.31 -18.81
N ALA A 80 20.24 1.22 -18.03
CA ALA A 80 20.82 1.12 -16.69
C ALA A 80 22.21 0.45 -16.75
#